data_AF-L0F5A3-F1
#
_entry.id   AF-L0F5A3-F1
#
_cell.length_a   1.000
_cell.length_b   1.000
_cell.length_c   1.000
_cell.angle_alpha   90.00
_cell.angle_beta   90.00
_cell.angle_gamma   90.00
#
_symmetry.space_group_name_H-M   'P 1'
#
loop_
_entity.id
_entity.type
_entity.pdbx_description
1 polymer ?
#
loop_
_entity_poly.entity_id
_entity_poly.type
_entity_poly.pdbx_seq_one_letter_code
_entity_poly.pdbx_strand_id
1 'polypeptide(L)'
;MQKLKKNLVGFLLTATFIMSMATPSFGYTIGNEHRLAGQDRYETAATIAQKGWTESDVAILVSGENYPDALVAASLAKHHDAPILLSRINNLPEDTRLALGHLGVKRVILVGGTGVLAEQLQADLQTMGIESSRLAGQDRYETAIAVAKELGNASDVVIATGEDFADALSISAIAAYKNMPIILVPSKRIPSAIQNFLVANDITRTYVVGGSEIISDAVALQFPNTERITGVTKYDRNINIINRFQAELQGDQVFIATGNNYADAIAGSAYAAKLNAPIVLVNDNLPRPTRDYLIGKLSEKELTILGGEGVVRGTILNETASSRGSRGETRSLDPLSDLGSNETKFAMVFGTSASPVYKSATEAKANMADVSIDVWKLNPKGEKYAAKATVTVNKAIAERVKSVFQEIFAGEEKYPIYAVQGYSWRGGTSEHNYGLAIDINPNENYMINSSGNVVSGSFWDPNKSPYSIKENGDVVTAFKKYGFAWGGNAWKSSKDYMHFSYMGK
;
A
#
# COMPACT_ATOMS: atom_id res chain seq x y z
N MET A 1 75.32 -46.00 -34.31
CA MET A 1 74.80 -47.16 -33.56
C MET A 1 73.98 -46.64 -32.38
N GLN A 2 72.77 -47.21 -32.17
CA GLN A 2 71.92 -47.22 -30.94
C GLN A 2 71.48 -45.87 -30.30
N LYS A 3 70.16 -45.55 -30.26
CA LYS A 3 69.12 -45.94 -29.25
C LYS A 3 69.53 -45.50 -27.81
N LEU A 4 68.75 -44.86 -26.93
CA LEU A 4 67.30 -44.76 -26.73
C LEU A 4 66.97 -43.75 -25.58
N LYS A 5 65.86 -42.98 -25.71
CA LYS A 5 64.83 -42.55 -24.71
C LYS A 5 65.08 -41.60 -23.51
N LYS A 6 64.38 -40.44 -23.63
CA LYS A 6 63.33 -39.82 -22.77
C LYS A 6 63.66 -39.23 -21.37
N ASN A 7 63.31 -37.94 -21.19
CA ASN A 7 62.27 -37.38 -20.29
C ASN A 7 62.40 -35.83 -20.31
N LEU A 8 61.51 -35.07 -20.96
CA LEU A 8 60.24 -34.50 -20.46
C LEU A 8 60.40 -33.58 -19.21
N VAL A 9 60.51 -32.27 -19.43
CA VAL A 9 60.01 -31.24 -18.51
C VAL A 9 59.38 -30.13 -19.37
N GLY A 10 58.06 -30.14 -19.45
CA GLY A 10 57.27 -29.07 -20.06
C GLY A 10 56.96 -28.00 -19.02
N PHE A 11 57.24 -26.74 -19.37
CA PHE A 11 56.82 -25.56 -18.61
C PHE A 11 55.34 -25.28 -18.98
N LEU A 12 54.41 -25.59 -18.07
CA LEU A 12 52.99 -25.26 -18.23
C LEU A 12 52.76 -23.84 -17.71
N LEU A 13 52.69 -22.87 -18.62
CA LEU A 13 52.09 -21.56 -18.34
C LEU A 13 50.57 -21.71 -18.54
N THR A 14 49.83 -21.94 -17.45
CA THR A 14 48.37 -21.86 -17.47
C THR A 14 47.96 -20.40 -17.48
N ALA A 15 47.75 -19.83 -18.67
CA ALA A 15 47.00 -18.61 -18.84
C ALA A 15 45.51 -18.94 -18.60
N THR A 16 45.00 -18.58 -17.44
CA THR A 16 43.57 -18.71 -17.12
C THR A 16 42.81 -17.68 -17.95
N PHE A 17 42.26 -18.11 -19.09
CA PHE A 17 41.36 -17.32 -19.90
C PHE A 17 40.01 -17.25 -19.17
N ILE A 18 39.79 -16.20 -18.38
CA ILE A 18 38.48 -15.91 -17.79
C ILE A 18 37.61 -15.40 -18.95
N MET A 19 36.95 -16.32 -19.62
CA MET A 19 35.86 -16.00 -20.54
C MET A 19 34.71 -15.47 -19.67
N SER A 20 34.62 -14.15 -19.54
CA SER A 20 33.44 -13.51 -18.95
C SER A 20 32.26 -13.88 -19.84
N MET A 21 31.48 -14.86 -19.41
CA MET A 21 30.13 -15.05 -19.93
C MET A 21 29.38 -13.80 -19.52
N ALA A 22 29.34 -12.81 -20.42
CA ALA A 22 28.42 -11.71 -20.30
C ALA A 22 27.04 -12.35 -20.29
N THR A 23 26.42 -12.39 -19.11
CA THR A 23 25.01 -12.74 -19.01
C THR A 23 24.27 -11.74 -19.90
N PRO A 24 23.38 -12.18 -20.80
CA PRO A 24 22.55 -11.24 -21.51
C PRO A 24 21.73 -10.48 -20.47
N SER A 25 22.05 -9.20 -20.30
CA SER A 25 21.18 -8.28 -19.59
C SER A 25 19.93 -8.12 -20.44
N PHE A 26 18.82 -8.73 -20.02
CA PHE A 26 17.52 -8.30 -20.51
C PHE A 26 17.26 -6.90 -19.94
N GLY A 27 17.60 -5.89 -20.72
CA GLY A 27 17.14 -4.53 -20.46
C GLY A 27 15.64 -4.48 -20.69
N TYR A 28 14.87 -4.13 -19.66
CA TYR A 28 13.55 -3.55 -19.89
C TYR A 28 13.81 -2.21 -20.58
N THR A 29 13.39 -2.08 -21.83
CA THR A 29 13.49 -0.80 -22.53
C THR A 29 12.36 0.07 -22.00
N ILE A 30 12.70 1.23 -21.42
CA ILE A 30 11.74 2.32 -21.22
C ILE A 30 11.14 2.60 -22.60
N GLY A 31 9.87 2.23 -22.79
CA GLY A 31 9.23 2.19 -24.11
C GLY A 31 7.79 1.68 -24.11
N ASN A 32 7.40 0.88 -23.10
CA ASN A 32 6.05 0.34 -22.90
C ASN A 32 5.24 1.13 -21.85
N GLU A 33 5.58 2.40 -21.66
CA GLU A 33 4.83 3.32 -20.79
C GLU A 33 4.00 4.30 -21.63
N HIS A 34 2.72 4.38 -21.31
CA HIS A 34 1.78 5.31 -21.91
C HIS A 34 1.31 6.29 -20.87
N ARG A 35 1.75 7.55 -20.96
CA ARG A 35 1.26 8.61 -20.09
C ARG A 35 0.02 9.27 -20.69
N LEU A 36 -1.06 9.28 -19.92
CA LEU A 36 -2.29 10.01 -20.21
C LEU A 36 -2.35 11.21 -19.26
N ALA A 37 -2.06 12.40 -19.79
CA ALA A 37 -1.91 13.61 -19.00
C ALA A 37 -2.18 14.86 -19.85
N GLY A 38 -2.69 15.89 -19.19
CA GLY A 38 -2.74 17.26 -19.68
C GLY A 38 -2.09 18.24 -18.70
N GLN A 39 -2.24 19.54 -18.95
CA GLN A 39 -1.77 20.64 -18.10
C GLN A 39 -2.45 20.65 -16.73
N ASP A 40 -3.68 20.16 -16.66
CA ASP A 40 -4.43 20.00 -15.42
C ASP A 40 -5.30 18.74 -15.41
N ARG A 41 -6.12 18.60 -14.36
CA ARG A 41 -7.00 17.44 -14.17
C ARG A 41 -8.11 17.34 -15.22
N TYR A 42 -8.55 18.46 -15.78
CA TYR A 42 -9.64 18.49 -16.76
C TYR A 42 -9.14 18.01 -18.11
N GLU A 43 -7.99 18.52 -18.56
CA GLU A 43 -7.33 18.04 -19.78
C GLU A 43 -6.86 16.58 -19.64
N THR A 44 -6.37 16.19 -18.45
CA THR A 44 -6.02 14.78 -18.17
C THR A 44 -7.25 13.86 -18.31
N ALA A 45 -8.39 14.24 -17.72
CA ALA A 45 -9.63 13.48 -17.86
C ALA A 45 -10.12 13.42 -19.32
N ALA A 46 -10.06 14.53 -20.06
CA ALA A 46 -10.37 14.57 -21.49
C ALA A 46 -9.47 13.64 -22.31
N THR A 47 -8.16 13.62 -22.01
CA THR A 47 -7.17 12.74 -22.66
C THR A 47 -7.47 11.27 -22.39
N ILE A 48 -7.80 10.91 -21.15
CA ILE A 48 -8.18 9.56 -20.77
C ILE A 48 -9.47 9.14 -21.51
N ALA A 49 -10.46 10.02 -21.57
CA ALA A 49 -11.71 9.75 -22.27
C ALA A 49 -11.50 9.49 -23.77
N GLN A 50 -10.70 10.31 -24.45
CA GLN A 50 -10.40 10.12 -25.88
C GLN A 50 -9.51 8.89 -26.14
N LYS A 51 -8.73 8.44 -25.14
CA LYS A 51 -7.95 7.21 -25.26
C LYS A 51 -8.81 5.96 -25.09
N GLY A 52 -9.78 5.99 -24.18
CA GLY A 52 -10.62 4.83 -23.87
C GLY A 52 -11.83 4.66 -24.79
N TRP A 53 -12.25 5.74 -25.47
CA TRP A 53 -13.44 5.78 -26.31
C TRP A 53 -13.18 6.57 -27.59
N THR A 54 -13.59 6.01 -28.72
CA THR A 54 -13.65 6.75 -30.00
C THR A 54 -14.95 7.52 -30.15
N GLU A 55 -16.03 7.00 -29.55
CA GLU A 55 -17.34 7.60 -29.45
C GLU A 55 -17.98 7.17 -28.13
N SER A 56 -18.93 7.95 -27.62
CA SER A 56 -19.72 7.58 -26.44
C SER A 56 -21.04 8.34 -26.42
N ASP A 57 -22.18 7.64 -26.38
CA ASP A 57 -23.50 8.28 -26.28
C ASP A 57 -23.71 8.97 -24.92
N VAL A 58 -23.08 8.44 -23.87
CA VAL A 58 -23.20 8.91 -22.49
C VAL A 58 -21.83 9.36 -21.97
N ALA A 59 -21.78 10.39 -21.13
CA ALA A 59 -20.62 10.68 -20.30
C ALA A 59 -21.04 10.92 -18.85
N ILE A 60 -20.17 10.54 -17.91
CA ILE A 60 -20.38 10.83 -16.49
C ILE A 60 -19.60 12.09 -16.13
N LEU A 61 -20.27 13.09 -15.57
CA LEU A 61 -19.65 14.34 -15.15
C LEU A 61 -19.59 14.41 -13.63
N VAL A 62 -18.38 14.55 -13.09
CA VAL A 62 -18.14 14.66 -11.64
C VAL A 62 -17.37 15.93 -11.32
N SER A 63 -17.38 16.34 -10.04
CA SER A 63 -16.59 17.49 -9.62
C SER A 63 -15.09 17.18 -9.68
N GLY A 64 -14.34 18.03 -10.37
CA GLY A 64 -12.88 18.04 -10.31
C GLY A 64 -12.35 18.74 -9.07
N GLU A 65 -13.20 19.35 -8.23
CA GLU A 65 -12.80 20.19 -7.09
C GLU A 65 -13.19 19.58 -5.74
N ASN A 66 -14.18 18.67 -5.72
CA ASN A 66 -14.61 17.93 -4.54
C ASN A 66 -14.82 16.43 -4.83
N TYR A 67 -14.08 15.57 -4.13
CA TYR A 67 -13.97 14.14 -4.44
C TYR A 67 -15.14 13.21 -4.06
N PRO A 68 -15.93 13.42 -2.97
CA PRO A 68 -16.73 12.33 -2.39
C PRO A 68 -17.72 11.68 -3.35
N ASP A 69 -18.44 12.50 -4.12
CA ASP A 69 -19.43 12.02 -5.09
C ASP A 69 -18.77 11.33 -6.29
N ALA A 70 -17.53 11.72 -6.62
CA ALA A 70 -16.78 11.14 -7.74
C ALA A 70 -16.32 9.70 -7.47
N LEU A 71 -16.16 9.31 -6.20
CA LEU A 71 -15.64 7.98 -5.79
C LEU A 71 -16.54 6.81 -6.22
N VAL A 72 -17.82 7.08 -6.45
CA VAL A 72 -18.82 6.07 -6.80
C VAL A 72 -19.14 6.04 -8.29
N ALA A 73 -18.55 6.95 -9.08
CA ALA A 73 -18.88 7.13 -10.48
C ALA A 73 -18.34 6.02 -11.40
N ALA A 74 -17.28 5.31 -11.00
CA ALA A 74 -16.64 4.28 -11.81
C ALA A 74 -17.60 3.18 -12.24
N SER A 75 -18.41 2.66 -11.31
CA SER A 75 -19.39 1.60 -11.62
C SER A 75 -20.48 2.10 -12.56
N LEU A 76 -20.97 3.34 -12.35
CA LEU A 76 -21.95 3.96 -13.24
C LEU A 76 -21.40 4.20 -14.66
N ALA A 77 -20.16 4.66 -14.74
CA ALA A 77 -19.46 4.88 -16.00
C ALA A 77 -19.34 3.56 -16.77
N LYS A 78 -18.91 2.48 -16.11
CA LYS A 78 -18.83 1.15 -16.74
C LYS A 78 -20.20 0.60 -17.12
N HIS A 79 -21.24 0.83 -16.32
CA HIS A 79 -22.60 0.42 -16.62
C HIS A 79 -23.14 1.03 -17.93
N HIS A 80 -22.77 2.27 -18.24
CA HIS A 80 -23.14 2.94 -19.49
C HIS A 80 -22.08 2.84 -20.61
N ASP A 81 -20.99 2.08 -20.39
CA ASP A 81 -19.78 2.11 -21.23
C ASP A 81 -19.32 3.54 -21.56
N ALA A 82 -19.29 4.41 -20.55
CA ALA A 82 -19.07 5.85 -20.68
C ALA A 82 -17.75 6.31 -20.04
N PRO A 83 -17.11 7.38 -20.55
CA PRO A 83 -16.00 8.03 -19.87
C PRO A 83 -16.45 8.83 -18.65
N ILE A 84 -15.52 9.07 -17.72
CA ILE A 84 -15.68 10.04 -16.64
C ILE A 84 -14.92 11.31 -17.01
N LEU A 85 -15.65 12.43 -17.05
CA LEU A 85 -15.11 13.77 -17.26
C LEU A 85 -15.29 14.62 -16.00
N LEU A 86 -14.46 15.66 -15.88
CA LEU A 86 -14.43 16.53 -14.71
C LEU A 86 -14.99 17.91 -15.04
N SER A 87 -15.65 18.54 -14.07
CA SER A 87 -16.11 19.92 -14.14
C SER A 87 -15.62 20.74 -12.95
N ARG A 88 -15.54 22.06 -13.11
CA ARG A 88 -15.53 22.99 -11.98
C ARG A 88 -16.94 23.10 -11.41
N ILE A 89 -17.08 23.69 -10.22
CA ILE A 89 -18.40 23.83 -9.58
C ILE A 89 -19.41 24.51 -10.49
N ASN A 90 -19.07 25.62 -11.14
CA ASN A 90 -20.00 26.47 -11.88
C ASN A 90 -19.59 26.74 -13.34
N ASN A 91 -18.62 26.00 -13.86
CA ASN A 91 -18.10 26.18 -15.20
C ASN A 91 -17.68 24.83 -15.77
N LEU A 92 -18.13 24.54 -16.99
CA LEU A 92 -17.66 23.40 -17.76
C LEU A 92 -16.32 23.80 -18.43
N PRO A 93 -15.18 23.19 -18.06
CA PRO A 93 -13.89 23.50 -18.65
C PRO A 93 -13.89 23.28 -20.16
N GLU A 94 -13.07 24.04 -20.87
CA GLU A 94 -12.97 23.93 -22.33
C GLU A 94 -12.58 22.52 -22.78
N ASP A 95 -11.61 21.89 -22.11
CA ASP A 95 -11.17 20.52 -22.43
C ASP A 95 -12.30 19.50 -22.28
N THR A 96 -13.13 19.67 -21.25
CA THR A 96 -14.32 18.84 -21.03
C THR A 96 -15.35 19.06 -22.14
N ARG A 97 -15.61 20.32 -22.51
CA ARG A 97 -16.53 20.68 -23.59
C ARG A 97 -16.10 20.08 -24.94
N LEU A 98 -14.81 20.19 -25.26
CA LEU A 98 -14.22 19.63 -26.47
C LEU A 98 -14.29 18.10 -26.48
N ALA A 99 -14.00 17.44 -25.34
CA ALA A 99 -14.09 15.99 -25.23
C ALA A 99 -15.54 15.49 -25.45
N LEU A 100 -16.54 16.15 -24.85
CA LEU A 100 -17.95 15.82 -25.05
C LEU A 100 -18.35 15.90 -26.53
N GLY A 101 -17.94 16.97 -27.22
CA GLY A 101 -18.20 17.16 -28.65
C GLY A 101 -17.47 16.14 -29.53
N HIS A 102 -16.19 15.89 -29.24
CA HIS A 102 -15.37 14.94 -29.99
C HIS A 102 -15.92 13.51 -29.92
N LEU A 103 -16.36 13.10 -28.74
CA LEU A 103 -16.93 11.77 -28.51
C LEU A 103 -18.40 11.63 -28.98
N GLY A 104 -19.03 12.71 -29.44
CA GLY A 104 -20.42 12.70 -29.89
C GLY A 104 -21.42 12.44 -28.77
N VAL A 105 -21.14 12.90 -27.55
CA VAL A 105 -21.98 12.64 -26.36
C VAL A 105 -23.36 13.25 -26.53
N LYS A 106 -24.40 12.44 -26.31
CA LYS A 106 -25.81 12.84 -26.38
C LYS A 106 -26.42 13.11 -25.02
N ARG A 107 -25.93 12.41 -23.98
CA ARG A 107 -26.42 12.54 -22.61
C ARG A 107 -25.29 12.60 -21.60
N VAL A 108 -25.37 13.52 -20.64
CA VAL A 108 -24.44 13.62 -19.52
C VAL A 108 -25.16 13.33 -18.21
N ILE A 109 -24.62 12.41 -17.41
CA ILE A 109 -25.09 12.13 -16.05
C ILE A 109 -24.18 12.83 -15.06
N LEU A 110 -24.71 13.83 -14.36
CA LEU A 110 -23.99 14.53 -13.30
C LEU A 110 -24.08 13.73 -12.01
N VAL A 111 -22.94 13.40 -11.40
CA VAL A 111 -22.90 12.74 -10.08
C VAL A 111 -22.44 13.76 -9.05
N GLY A 112 -23.38 14.17 -8.20
CA GLY A 112 -23.17 15.17 -7.17
C GLY A 112 -24.23 16.28 -7.17
N GLY A 113 -24.44 16.85 -5.98
CA GLY A 113 -25.43 17.91 -5.75
C GLY A 113 -25.04 19.25 -6.37
N THR A 114 -25.95 20.22 -6.32
CA THR A 114 -25.76 21.56 -6.89
C THR A 114 -24.66 22.37 -6.21
N GLY A 115 -24.30 22.03 -4.96
CA GLY A 115 -23.19 22.65 -4.24
C GLY A 115 -21.80 22.30 -4.79
N VAL A 116 -21.67 21.22 -5.58
CA VAL A 116 -20.39 20.75 -6.15
C VAL A 116 -20.41 20.74 -7.68
N LEU A 117 -21.60 20.75 -8.27
CA LEU A 117 -21.88 20.81 -9.69
C LEU A 117 -23.15 21.67 -9.88
N ALA A 118 -23.00 22.98 -10.01
CA ALA A 118 -24.08 23.96 -10.06
C ALA A 118 -25.10 23.67 -11.18
N GLU A 119 -26.32 24.18 -11.02
CA GLU A 119 -27.40 24.03 -12.01
C GLU A 119 -27.01 24.59 -13.38
N GLN A 120 -26.18 25.64 -13.40
CA GLN A 120 -25.66 26.24 -14.63
C GLN A 120 -25.01 25.21 -15.56
N LEU A 121 -24.35 24.18 -15.03
CA LEU A 121 -23.70 23.15 -15.85
C LEU A 121 -24.72 22.39 -16.73
N GLN A 122 -25.94 22.17 -16.24
CA GLN A 122 -26.99 21.53 -17.02
C GLN A 122 -27.52 22.45 -18.12
N ALA A 123 -27.57 23.77 -17.87
CA ALA A 123 -27.91 24.76 -18.89
C ALA A 123 -26.81 24.89 -19.97
N ASP A 124 -25.54 24.80 -19.57
CA ASP A 124 -24.40 24.79 -20.49
C ASP A 124 -24.47 23.56 -21.41
N LEU A 125 -24.72 22.37 -20.84
CA LEU A 125 -24.90 21.12 -21.61
C LEU A 125 -26.11 21.20 -22.55
N GLN A 126 -27.23 21.76 -22.10
CA GLN A 126 -28.40 21.95 -22.95
C GLN A 126 -28.11 22.89 -24.14
N THR A 127 -27.33 23.94 -23.93
CA THR A 127 -26.89 24.86 -25.00
C THR A 127 -26.00 24.15 -26.03
N MET A 128 -25.27 23.12 -25.61
CA MET A 128 -24.51 22.24 -26.51
C MET A 128 -25.38 21.18 -27.21
N GLY A 129 -26.68 21.12 -26.93
CA GLY A 129 -27.59 20.09 -27.47
C GLY A 129 -27.44 18.73 -26.78
N ILE A 130 -26.86 18.70 -25.57
CA ILE A 130 -26.62 17.48 -24.80
C ILE A 130 -27.69 17.38 -23.68
N GLU A 131 -28.40 16.26 -23.63
CA GLU A 131 -29.33 15.98 -22.53
C GLU A 131 -28.58 15.79 -21.22
N SER A 132 -29.18 16.18 -20.08
CA SER A 132 -28.54 15.95 -18.79
C SER A 132 -29.50 15.41 -17.73
N SER A 133 -28.97 14.51 -16.89
CA SER A 133 -29.61 14.04 -15.66
C SER A 133 -28.65 14.17 -14.48
N ARG A 134 -29.17 14.07 -13.26
CA ARG A 134 -28.37 14.22 -12.04
C ARG A 134 -28.68 13.13 -11.03
N LEU A 135 -27.63 12.50 -10.50
CA LEU A 135 -27.69 11.59 -9.37
C LEU A 135 -27.02 12.26 -8.17
N ALA A 136 -27.82 12.59 -7.17
CA ALA A 136 -27.37 13.29 -5.97
C ALA A 136 -28.30 13.01 -4.79
N GLY A 137 -27.74 13.12 -3.58
CA GLY A 137 -28.51 13.19 -2.34
C GLY A 137 -28.10 14.40 -1.49
N GLN A 138 -28.56 14.45 -0.24
CA GLN A 138 -28.21 15.54 0.68
C GLN A 138 -26.72 15.54 1.07
N ASP A 139 -26.08 14.37 1.01
CA ASP A 139 -24.67 14.19 1.29
C ASP A 139 -24.04 13.08 0.41
N ARG A 140 -22.73 12.85 0.60
CA ARG A 140 -21.95 11.84 -0.13
C ARG A 140 -22.50 10.41 0.01
N TYR A 141 -23.16 10.11 1.13
CA TYR A 141 -23.70 8.78 1.41
C TYR A 141 -25.00 8.59 0.63
N GLU A 142 -25.88 9.60 0.64
CA GLU A 142 -27.09 9.57 -0.17
C GLU A 142 -26.80 9.61 -1.68
N THR A 143 -25.79 10.38 -2.13
CA THR A 143 -25.34 10.35 -3.54
C THR A 143 -24.85 8.95 -3.92
N ALA A 144 -24.07 8.29 -3.05
CA ALA A 144 -23.65 6.89 -3.27
C ALA A 144 -24.85 5.94 -3.43
N ILE A 145 -25.89 6.11 -2.62
CA ILE A 145 -27.14 5.33 -2.75
C ILE A 145 -27.91 5.66 -4.02
N ALA A 146 -27.94 6.93 -4.46
CA ALA A 146 -28.58 7.31 -5.72
C ALA A 146 -27.89 6.63 -6.91
N VAL A 147 -26.56 6.59 -6.93
CA VAL A 147 -25.78 5.88 -7.94
C VAL A 147 -26.00 4.36 -7.85
N ALA A 148 -26.01 3.79 -6.65
CA ALA A 148 -26.27 2.37 -6.47
C ALA A 148 -27.65 1.93 -6.97
N LYS A 149 -28.67 2.78 -6.84
CA LYS A 149 -30.02 2.53 -7.38
C LYS A 149 -30.06 2.57 -8.90
N GLU A 150 -29.31 3.49 -9.53
CA GLU A 150 -29.22 3.57 -11.00
C GLU A 150 -28.58 2.30 -11.60
N LEU A 151 -27.62 1.69 -10.89
CA LEU A 151 -27.01 0.41 -11.29
C LEU A 151 -27.98 -0.79 -11.24
N GLY A 152 -29.11 -0.65 -10.54
CA GLY A 152 -30.10 -1.71 -10.34
C GLY A 152 -29.70 -2.72 -9.26
N ASN A 153 -30.25 -3.94 -9.36
CA ASN A 153 -30.02 -4.99 -8.36
C ASN A 153 -28.58 -5.51 -8.44
N ALA A 154 -27.83 -5.36 -7.36
CA ALA A 154 -26.49 -5.91 -7.20
C ALA A 154 -26.46 -6.93 -6.05
N SER A 155 -25.95 -8.15 -6.30
CA SER A 155 -25.81 -9.17 -5.27
C SER A 155 -24.55 -9.01 -4.41
N ASP A 156 -23.54 -8.33 -4.95
CA ASP A 156 -22.27 -8.02 -4.30
C ASP A 156 -22.11 -6.50 -4.20
N VAL A 157 -21.73 -5.99 -3.03
CA VAL A 157 -21.44 -4.56 -2.82
C VAL A 157 -20.07 -4.36 -2.21
N VAL A 158 -19.53 -3.16 -2.38
CA VAL A 158 -18.33 -2.70 -1.69
C VAL A 158 -18.71 -1.60 -0.71
N ILE A 159 -18.18 -1.65 0.51
CA ILE A 159 -18.21 -0.53 1.44
C ILE A 159 -16.81 0.06 1.62
N ALA A 160 -16.73 1.38 1.55
CA ALA A 160 -15.52 2.15 1.80
C ALA A 160 -15.87 3.38 2.64
N THR A 161 -14.89 3.94 3.36
CA THR A 161 -15.13 5.17 4.14
C THR A 161 -15.47 6.33 3.21
N GLY A 162 -16.45 7.13 3.59
CA GLY A 162 -16.70 8.42 2.96
C GLY A 162 -15.81 9.54 3.50
N GLU A 163 -14.94 9.27 4.48
CA GLU A 163 -14.13 10.28 5.18
C GLU A 163 -12.73 10.48 4.56
N ASP A 164 -12.32 9.58 3.65
CA ASP A 164 -11.10 9.62 2.83
C ASP A 164 -11.45 9.06 1.42
N PHE A 165 -10.59 9.27 0.42
CA PHE A 165 -10.77 8.82 -0.95
C PHE A 165 -10.01 7.54 -1.31
N ALA A 166 -8.87 7.28 -0.69
CA ALA A 166 -7.90 6.32 -1.23
C ALA A 166 -8.43 4.87 -1.31
N ASP A 167 -9.26 4.48 -0.34
CA ASP A 167 -9.80 3.13 -0.25
C ASP A 167 -10.90 2.89 -1.30
N ALA A 168 -11.84 3.83 -1.43
CA ALA A 168 -12.88 3.77 -2.48
C ALA A 168 -12.27 3.86 -3.89
N LEU A 169 -11.25 4.71 -4.05
CA LEU A 169 -10.51 4.82 -5.30
C LEU A 169 -9.80 3.52 -5.66
N SER A 170 -9.16 2.86 -4.69
CA SER A 170 -8.39 1.63 -4.92
C SER A 170 -9.22 0.47 -5.47
N ILE A 171 -10.49 0.38 -5.06
CA ILE A 171 -11.42 -0.66 -5.51
C ILE A 171 -12.27 -0.23 -6.72
N SER A 172 -12.20 1.05 -7.13
CA SER A 172 -13.10 1.65 -8.14
C SER A 172 -13.17 0.88 -9.47
N ALA A 173 -12.02 0.59 -10.07
CA ALA A 173 -11.96 -0.14 -11.35
C ALA A 173 -12.47 -1.58 -11.23
N ILE A 174 -12.20 -2.25 -10.10
CA ILE A 174 -12.65 -3.62 -9.83
C ILE A 174 -14.16 -3.65 -9.58
N ALA A 175 -14.67 -2.73 -8.76
CA ALA A 175 -16.10 -2.58 -8.51
C ALA A 175 -16.85 -2.31 -9.82
N ALA A 176 -16.31 -1.43 -10.66
CA ALA A 176 -16.87 -1.16 -11.96
C ALA A 176 -16.89 -2.37 -12.89
N TYR A 177 -15.76 -3.10 -13.00
CA TYR A 177 -15.68 -4.32 -13.80
C TYR A 177 -16.69 -5.38 -13.36
N LYS A 178 -16.88 -5.54 -12.05
CA LYS A 178 -17.82 -6.52 -11.46
C LYS A 178 -19.25 -5.99 -11.33
N ASN A 179 -19.55 -4.77 -11.81
CA ASN A 179 -20.83 -4.10 -11.64
C ASN A 179 -21.29 -4.03 -10.16
N MET A 180 -20.35 -3.86 -9.23
CA MET A 180 -20.64 -3.69 -7.80
C MET A 180 -20.82 -2.21 -7.49
N PRO A 181 -21.90 -1.80 -6.79
CA PRO A 181 -22.00 -0.45 -6.26
C PRO A 181 -20.98 -0.26 -5.13
N ILE A 182 -20.37 0.93 -5.10
CA ILE A 182 -19.56 1.38 -3.98
C ILE A 182 -20.47 2.20 -3.06
N ILE A 183 -20.65 1.71 -1.86
CA ILE A 183 -21.45 2.36 -0.82
C ILE A 183 -20.47 3.05 0.13
N LEU A 184 -20.54 4.38 0.18
CA LEU A 184 -19.75 5.15 1.15
C LEU A 184 -20.40 5.06 2.52
N VAL A 185 -19.61 4.86 3.57
CA VAL A 185 -20.08 4.81 4.97
C VAL A 185 -19.26 5.74 5.87
N PRO A 186 -19.88 6.38 6.87
CA PRO A 186 -19.14 6.94 8.00
C PRO A 186 -18.42 5.84 8.81
N SER A 187 -17.33 6.20 9.48
CA SER A 187 -16.49 5.25 10.23
C SER A 187 -17.23 4.48 11.33
N LYS A 188 -18.19 5.13 12.00
CA LYS A 188 -18.80 4.64 13.27
C LYS A 188 -20.32 4.50 13.25
N ARG A 189 -20.99 4.83 12.13
CA ARG A 189 -22.45 4.75 12.04
C ARG A 189 -22.88 4.43 10.61
N ILE A 190 -24.07 3.87 10.46
CA ILE A 190 -24.72 3.68 9.16
C ILE A 190 -25.88 4.70 9.02
N PRO A 191 -25.87 5.57 7.99
CA PRO A 191 -27.01 6.42 7.68
C PRO A 191 -28.27 5.62 7.31
N SER A 192 -29.44 6.18 7.58
CA SER A 192 -30.74 5.54 7.29
C SER A 192 -30.93 5.24 5.79
N ALA A 193 -30.40 6.09 4.91
CA ALA A 193 -30.42 5.87 3.47
C ALA A 193 -29.76 4.54 3.07
N ILE A 194 -28.68 4.17 3.76
CA ILE A 194 -27.95 2.91 3.51
C ILE A 194 -28.73 1.73 4.10
N GLN A 195 -29.28 1.86 5.32
CA GLN A 195 -30.13 0.82 5.89
C GLN A 195 -31.32 0.50 4.99
N ASN A 196 -32.00 1.54 4.48
CA ASN A 196 -33.12 1.37 3.56
C ASN A 196 -32.70 0.71 2.25
N PHE A 197 -31.51 1.07 1.73
CA PHE A 197 -30.96 0.42 0.55
C PHE A 197 -30.70 -1.07 0.77
N LEU A 198 -30.13 -1.45 1.91
CA LEU A 198 -29.86 -2.85 2.26
C LEU A 198 -31.15 -3.68 2.42
N VAL A 199 -32.23 -3.09 2.96
CA VAL A 199 -33.52 -3.79 3.08
C VAL A 199 -34.21 -3.95 1.72
N ALA A 200 -34.04 -2.98 0.83
CA ALA A 200 -34.69 -2.98 -0.48
C ALA A 200 -33.98 -3.87 -1.53
N ASN A 201 -32.76 -4.34 -1.25
CA ASN A 201 -31.93 -5.09 -2.19
C ASN A 201 -31.45 -6.41 -1.60
N ASP A 202 -31.39 -7.46 -2.41
CA ASP A 202 -30.91 -8.77 -2.00
C ASP A 202 -29.38 -8.85 -2.07
N ILE A 203 -28.73 -8.14 -1.14
CA ILE A 203 -27.27 -8.15 -1.03
C ILE A 203 -26.83 -9.45 -0.36
N THR A 204 -26.03 -10.24 -1.09
CA THR A 204 -25.55 -11.55 -0.63
C THR A 204 -24.11 -11.54 -0.16
N ARG A 205 -23.31 -10.52 -0.54
CA ARG A 205 -21.91 -10.38 -0.12
C ARG A 205 -21.51 -8.91 -0.04
N THR A 206 -20.66 -8.60 0.93
CA THR A 206 -20.10 -7.26 1.11
C THR A 206 -18.59 -7.29 1.23
N TYR A 207 -17.87 -6.55 0.40
CA TYR A 207 -16.44 -6.30 0.59
C TYR A 207 -16.24 -5.04 1.43
N VAL A 208 -15.53 -5.15 2.55
CA VAL A 208 -15.22 -4.02 3.44
C VAL A 208 -13.79 -3.59 3.19
N VAL A 209 -13.58 -2.41 2.62
CA VAL A 209 -12.24 -1.88 2.35
C VAL A 209 -11.78 -0.99 3.50
N GLY A 210 -10.73 -1.43 4.21
CA GLY A 210 -10.19 -0.74 5.38
C GLY A 210 -10.29 -1.58 6.66
N GLY A 211 -9.40 -1.29 7.63
CA GLY A 211 -9.44 -1.92 8.95
C GLY A 211 -10.56 -1.39 9.84
N SER A 212 -10.68 -1.95 11.05
CA SER A 212 -11.68 -1.54 12.06
C SER A 212 -11.53 -0.09 12.53
N GLU A 213 -10.34 0.47 12.38
CA GLU A 213 -10.01 1.86 12.66
C GLU A 213 -10.56 2.84 11.61
N ILE A 214 -10.85 2.36 10.39
CA ILE A 214 -11.41 3.15 9.28
C ILE A 214 -12.92 2.94 9.19
N ILE A 215 -13.37 1.68 9.22
CA ILE A 215 -14.78 1.30 9.26
C ILE A 215 -14.94 0.33 10.42
N SER A 216 -15.58 0.77 11.50
CA SER A 216 -15.73 -0.03 12.71
C SER A 216 -16.46 -1.36 12.44
N ASP A 217 -16.17 -2.38 13.23
CA ASP A 217 -16.83 -3.68 13.10
C ASP A 217 -18.34 -3.57 13.34
N ALA A 218 -18.79 -2.62 14.16
CA ALA A 218 -20.21 -2.33 14.35
C ALA A 218 -20.91 -1.80 13.08
N VAL A 219 -20.19 -1.11 12.19
CA VAL A 219 -20.70 -0.73 10.87
C VAL A 219 -20.67 -1.94 9.94
N ALA A 220 -19.54 -2.65 9.86
CA ALA A 220 -19.39 -3.80 8.98
C ALA A 220 -20.42 -4.92 9.26
N LEU A 221 -20.69 -5.23 10.52
CA LEU A 221 -21.63 -6.28 10.92
C LEU A 221 -23.10 -5.98 10.56
N GLN A 222 -23.42 -4.75 10.16
CA GLN A 222 -24.75 -4.41 9.64
C GLN A 222 -24.93 -4.76 8.16
N PHE A 223 -23.85 -5.14 7.47
CA PHE A 223 -23.88 -5.61 6.10
C PHE A 223 -23.84 -7.14 6.05
N PRO A 224 -24.48 -7.77 5.05
CA PRO A 224 -24.50 -9.23 4.91
C PRO A 224 -23.16 -9.76 4.41
N ASN A 225 -22.75 -10.91 4.97
CA ASN A 225 -21.60 -11.72 4.54
C ASN A 225 -20.35 -10.90 4.19
N THR A 226 -19.80 -10.22 5.21
CA THR A 226 -18.67 -9.31 5.03
C THR A 226 -17.34 -10.04 4.83
N GLU A 227 -16.57 -9.59 3.84
CA GLU A 227 -15.16 -9.91 3.67
C GLU A 227 -14.34 -8.62 3.77
N ARG A 228 -13.49 -8.52 4.79
CA ARG A 228 -12.69 -7.31 5.04
C ARG A 228 -11.31 -7.41 4.40
N ILE A 229 -10.95 -6.41 3.58
CA ILE A 229 -9.63 -6.26 2.96
C ILE A 229 -8.89 -5.14 3.70
N THR A 230 -7.79 -5.49 4.35
CA THR A 230 -7.02 -4.58 5.22
C THR A 230 -5.59 -4.38 4.73
N GLY A 231 -4.86 -3.49 5.39
CA GLY A 231 -3.49 -3.14 5.06
C GLY A 231 -3.02 -1.97 5.91
N VAL A 232 -1.74 -1.98 6.27
CA VAL A 232 -1.14 -1.02 7.23
C VAL A 232 -1.27 0.41 6.71
N THR A 233 -1.01 0.61 5.43
CA THR A 233 -1.21 1.89 4.73
C THR A 233 -2.25 1.76 3.62
N LYS A 234 -2.69 2.89 3.06
CA LYS A 234 -3.53 2.91 1.85
C LYS A 234 -2.86 2.23 0.65
N TYR A 235 -1.53 2.19 0.59
CA TYR A 235 -0.78 1.51 -0.46
C TYR A 235 -0.75 0.00 -0.26
N ASP A 236 -0.58 -0.48 0.99
CA ASP A 236 -0.74 -1.90 1.32
C ASP A 236 -2.15 -2.38 1.00
N ARG A 237 -3.18 -1.59 1.36
CA ARG A 237 -4.57 -1.89 1.04
C ARG A 237 -4.83 -1.93 -0.45
N ASN A 238 -4.31 -0.97 -1.22
CA ASN A 238 -4.41 -0.97 -2.67
C ASN A 238 -3.87 -2.27 -3.27
N ILE A 239 -2.67 -2.71 -2.85
CA ILE A 239 -2.09 -3.97 -3.34
C ILE A 239 -2.85 -5.20 -2.86
N ASN A 240 -3.34 -5.22 -1.62
CA ASN A 240 -4.14 -6.35 -1.11
C ASN A 240 -5.49 -6.48 -1.82
N ILE A 241 -6.13 -5.36 -2.17
CA ILE A 241 -7.32 -5.34 -3.03
C ILE A 241 -7.00 -5.97 -4.38
N ILE A 242 -5.92 -5.52 -5.04
CA ILE A 242 -5.53 -6.03 -6.35
C ILE A 242 -5.24 -7.54 -6.30
N ASN A 243 -4.49 -8.00 -5.29
CA ASN A 243 -4.18 -9.42 -5.12
C ASN A 243 -5.44 -10.26 -4.86
N ARG A 244 -6.41 -9.72 -4.12
CA ARG A 244 -7.68 -10.41 -3.84
C ARG A 244 -8.51 -10.63 -5.11
N PHE A 245 -8.46 -9.70 -6.05
CA PHE A 245 -9.21 -9.73 -7.30
C PHE A 245 -8.31 -10.03 -8.52
N GLN A 246 -7.14 -10.64 -8.32
CA GLN A 246 -6.20 -10.91 -9.41
C GLN A 246 -6.78 -11.84 -10.48
N ALA A 247 -7.77 -12.67 -10.14
CA ALA A 247 -8.45 -13.55 -11.08
C ALA A 247 -9.32 -12.76 -12.08
N GLU A 248 -9.88 -11.64 -11.66
CA GLU A 248 -10.65 -10.72 -12.48
C GLU A 248 -9.79 -9.75 -13.29
N LEU A 249 -8.56 -9.49 -12.84
CA LEU A 249 -7.65 -8.51 -13.41
C LEU A 249 -6.71 -9.12 -14.45
N GLN A 250 -7.28 -9.65 -15.52
CA GLN A 250 -6.53 -10.32 -16.60
C GLN A 250 -6.02 -9.36 -17.70
N GLY A 251 -6.41 -8.08 -17.66
CA GLY A 251 -6.00 -7.08 -18.65
C GLY A 251 -4.49 -6.95 -18.77
N ASP A 252 -4.01 -6.58 -19.96
CA ASP A 252 -2.57 -6.44 -20.23
C ASP A 252 -1.95 -5.15 -19.73
N GLN A 253 -2.77 -4.25 -19.17
CA GLN A 253 -2.32 -2.98 -18.63
C GLN A 253 -2.32 -2.98 -17.09
N VAL A 254 -1.40 -2.20 -16.52
CA VAL A 254 -1.44 -1.75 -15.13
C VAL A 254 -1.49 -0.23 -15.14
N PHE A 255 -2.53 0.33 -14.55
CA PHE A 255 -2.67 1.77 -14.43
C PHE A 255 -1.93 2.25 -13.19
N ILE A 256 -1.24 3.38 -13.30
CA ILE A 256 -0.47 3.99 -12.22
C ILE A 256 -1.03 5.38 -11.97
N ALA A 257 -1.44 5.65 -10.74
CA ALA A 257 -1.93 6.97 -10.34
C ALA A 257 -1.37 7.37 -8.97
N THR A 258 -1.34 8.68 -8.70
CA THR A 258 -0.96 9.15 -7.36
C THR A 258 -1.98 8.74 -6.31
N GLY A 259 -1.51 8.36 -5.13
CA GLY A 259 -2.33 8.22 -3.93
C GLY A 259 -2.48 9.53 -3.14
N ASN A 260 -1.85 10.62 -3.58
CA ASN A 260 -1.89 11.92 -2.91
C ASN A 260 -3.04 12.83 -3.39
N ASN A 261 -3.71 12.45 -4.48
CA ASN A 261 -4.87 13.14 -5.04
C ASN A 261 -5.79 12.12 -5.74
N TYR A 262 -6.96 12.53 -6.22
CA TYR A 262 -8.02 11.63 -6.69
C TYR A 262 -8.39 11.79 -8.17
N ALA A 263 -8.28 13.00 -8.73
CA ALA A 263 -8.94 13.37 -9.97
C ALA A 263 -8.55 12.49 -11.18
N ASP A 264 -7.24 12.33 -11.42
CA ASP A 264 -6.72 11.56 -12.56
C ASP A 264 -7.06 10.06 -12.43
N ALA A 265 -6.98 9.54 -11.21
CA ALA A 265 -7.28 8.15 -10.91
C ALA A 265 -8.77 7.83 -11.06
N ILE A 266 -9.67 8.76 -10.68
CA ILE A 266 -11.11 8.62 -10.92
C ILE A 266 -11.42 8.63 -12.41
N ALA A 267 -10.87 9.58 -13.17
CA ALA A 267 -11.07 9.60 -14.62
C ALA A 267 -10.57 8.29 -15.27
N GLY A 268 -9.40 7.81 -14.83
CA GLY A 268 -8.81 6.55 -15.30
C GLY A 268 -9.54 5.29 -14.84
N SER A 269 -10.35 5.33 -13.78
CA SER A 269 -11.02 4.14 -13.22
C SER A 269 -11.99 3.48 -14.21
N ALA A 270 -12.74 4.27 -14.98
CA ALA A 270 -13.63 3.75 -16.01
C ALA A 270 -12.85 3.09 -17.15
N TYR A 271 -11.71 3.68 -17.55
CA TYR A 271 -10.86 3.11 -18.59
C TYR A 271 -10.15 1.83 -18.12
N ALA A 272 -9.62 1.83 -16.90
CA ALA A 272 -9.04 0.65 -16.27
C ALA A 272 -10.06 -0.49 -16.15
N ALA A 273 -11.30 -0.19 -15.76
CA ALA A 273 -12.40 -1.15 -15.73
C ALA A 273 -12.79 -1.67 -17.12
N LYS A 274 -12.71 -0.83 -18.16
CA LYS A 274 -12.94 -1.24 -19.56
C LYS A 274 -11.91 -2.26 -20.03
N LEU A 275 -10.68 -2.18 -19.53
CA LEU A 275 -9.58 -3.07 -19.87
C LEU A 275 -9.34 -4.21 -18.88
N ASN A 276 -10.17 -4.35 -17.84
CA ASN A 276 -10.01 -5.34 -16.77
C ASN A 276 -8.63 -5.22 -16.09
N ALA A 277 -8.18 -3.98 -15.88
CA ALA A 277 -6.85 -3.64 -15.39
C ALA A 277 -6.92 -2.99 -14.00
N PRO A 278 -5.93 -3.23 -13.11
CA PRO A 278 -5.87 -2.57 -11.81
C PRO A 278 -5.36 -1.13 -11.93
N ILE A 279 -5.74 -0.30 -10.95
CA ILE A 279 -5.06 0.96 -10.65
C ILE A 279 -4.19 0.76 -9.41
N VAL A 280 -2.89 0.93 -9.61
CA VAL A 280 -1.86 0.90 -8.58
C VAL A 280 -1.57 2.33 -8.11
N LEU A 281 -1.63 2.54 -6.79
CA LEU A 281 -1.36 3.85 -6.20
C LEU A 281 0.13 4.02 -5.86
N VAL A 282 0.69 5.15 -6.27
CA VAL A 282 2.07 5.57 -5.99
C VAL A 282 2.11 6.88 -5.20
N ASN A 283 3.27 7.20 -4.64
CA ASN A 283 3.59 8.53 -4.12
C ASN A 283 5.02 8.90 -4.52
N ASP A 284 5.49 10.06 -4.06
CA ASP A 284 6.80 10.62 -4.40
C ASP A 284 7.99 9.67 -4.13
N ASN A 285 7.85 8.67 -3.25
CA ASN A 285 8.91 7.78 -2.80
C ASN A 285 8.70 6.31 -3.21
N LEU A 286 7.75 6.02 -4.11
CA LEU A 286 7.30 4.68 -4.47
C LEU A 286 7.11 3.72 -3.26
N PRO A 287 5.89 3.60 -2.71
CA PRO A 287 5.65 2.74 -1.56
C PRO A 287 6.13 1.32 -1.81
N ARG A 288 6.85 0.73 -0.85
CA ARG A 288 7.36 -0.64 -0.97
C ARG A 288 6.33 -1.68 -1.47
N PRO A 289 5.11 -1.80 -0.91
CA PRO A 289 4.14 -2.79 -1.41
C PRO A 289 3.86 -2.59 -2.90
N THR A 290 3.76 -1.32 -3.33
CA THR A 290 3.59 -0.95 -4.74
C THR A 290 4.80 -1.33 -5.58
N ARG A 291 6.01 -1.00 -5.13
CA ARG A 291 7.26 -1.37 -5.81
C ARG A 291 7.37 -2.89 -5.99
N ASP A 292 7.15 -3.64 -4.92
CA ASP A 292 7.29 -5.10 -4.90
C ASP A 292 6.23 -5.74 -5.83
N TYR A 293 5.00 -5.22 -5.85
CA TYR A 293 3.96 -5.61 -6.81
C TYR A 293 4.37 -5.33 -8.26
N LEU A 294 4.85 -4.12 -8.55
CA LEU A 294 5.27 -3.73 -9.88
C LEU A 294 6.46 -4.59 -10.36
N ILE A 295 7.53 -4.79 -9.57
CA ILE A 295 8.68 -5.63 -9.98
C ILE A 295 8.27 -7.05 -10.38
N GLY A 296 7.25 -7.61 -9.72
CA GLY A 296 6.71 -8.93 -10.03
C GLY A 296 5.85 -8.99 -11.30
N LYS A 297 5.27 -7.87 -11.75
CA LYS A 297 4.30 -7.80 -12.87
C LYS A 297 4.80 -7.05 -14.11
N LEU A 298 5.83 -6.22 -13.96
CA LEU A 298 6.39 -5.34 -15.00
C LEU A 298 6.96 -6.08 -16.22
N SER A 299 7.32 -7.37 -16.09
CA SER A 299 7.78 -8.14 -17.26
C SER A 299 6.66 -8.63 -18.17
N GLU A 300 5.40 -8.53 -17.75
CA GLU A 300 4.27 -9.18 -18.44
C GLU A 300 3.15 -8.20 -18.82
N LYS A 301 3.25 -6.92 -18.46
CA LYS A 301 2.17 -5.94 -18.57
C LYS A 301 2.67 -4.56 -19.02
N GLU A 302 1.84 -3.86 -19.79
CA GLU A 302 2.02 -2.48 -20.23
C GLU A 302 1.66 -1.50 -19.10
N LEU A 303 2.40 -0.40 -18.95
CA LEU A 303 2.11 0.59 -17.93
C LEU A 303 1.36 1.79 -18.51
N THR A 304 0.24 2.15 -17.90
CA THR A 304 -0.48 3.39 -18.23
C THR A 304 -0.43 4.35 -17.06
N ILE A 305 0.28 5.47 -17.21
CA ILE A 305 0.41 6.48 -16.16
C ILE A 305 -0.72 7.50 -16.31
N LEU A 306 -1.43 7.75 -15.21
CA LEU A 306 -2.51 8.73 -15.12
C LEU A 306 -1.97 10.00 -14.44
N GLY A 307 -1.98 11.11 -15.18
CA GLY A 307 -1.51 12.40 -14.70
C GLY A 307 -0.10 12.77 -15.18
N GLY A 308 0.21 14.07 -15.07
CA GLY A 308 1.48 14.64 -15.51
C GLY A 308 2.66 14.33 -14.57
N GLU A 309 3.86 14.74 -14.98
CA GLU A 309 5.11 14.57 -14.21
C GLU A 309 5.07 15.22 -12.81
N GLY A 310 4.28 16.27 -12.64
CA GLY A 310 4.09 16.91 -11.33
C GLY A 310 3.30 16.06 -10.32
N VAL A 311 2.61 15.02 -10.80
CA VAL A 311 1.71 14.18 -9.99
C VAL A 311 2.22 12.74 -9.89
N VAL A 312 2.76 12.21 -11.00
CA VAL A 312 3.47 10.92 -11.06
C VAL A 312 4.77 11.12 -11.84
N ARG A 313 5.88 11.29 -11.10
CA ARG A 313 7.21 11.49 -11.71
C ARG A 313 7.71 10.21 -12.39
N GLY A 314 8.20 10.31 -13.61
CA GLY A 314 8.79 9.17 -14.33
C GLY A 314 9.99 8.55 -13.59
N THR A 315 10.73 9.35 -12.81
CA THR A 315 11.86 8.86 -12.00
C THR A 315 11.45 7.81 -10.96
N ILE A 316 10.23 7.89 -10.43
CA ILE A 316 9.69 6.94 -9.44
C ILE A 316 9.54 5.55 -10.06
N LEU A 317 9.25 5.47 -11.36
CA LEU A 317 9.19 4.20 -12.09
C LEU A 317 10.58 3.68 -12.48
N ASN A 318 11.56 4.56 -12.69
CA ASN A 318 12.95 4.16 -12.98
C ASN A 318 13.63 3.43 -11.80
N GLU A 319 13.19 3.68 -10.57
CA GLU A 319 13.66 2.94 -9.38
C GLU A 319 13.27 1.45 -9.44
N THR A 320 12.17 1.09 -10.12
CA THR A 320 11.78 -0.31 -10.32
C THR A 320 12.70 -1.03 -11.32
N ALA A 321 13.10 -0.35 -12.41
CA ALA A 321 13.99 -0.91 -13.44
C ALA A 321 15.45 -1.07 -12.94
N SER A 322 15.92 -0.13 -12.13
CA SER A 322 17.28 -0.15 -11.55
C SER A 322 17.45 -1.25 -10.49
N SER A 323 16.37 -1.65 -9.82
CA SER A 323 16.39 -2.67 -8.76
C SER A 323 16.62 -4.11 -9.26
N ARG A 324 16.45 -4.39 -10.56
CA ARG A 324 16.82 -5.68 -11.17
C ARG A 324 18.31 -5.76 -11.55
N GLY A 325 18.97 -4.61 -11.77
CA GLY A 325 20.38 -4.53 -12.18
C GLY A 325 21.40 -4.58 -11.03
N SER A 326 20.98 -4.34 -9.77
CA SER A 326 21.86 -4.30 -8.60
C SER A 326 21.65 -5.45 -7.62
N ARG A 327 21.52 -6.69 -8.12
CA ARG A 327 21.67 -7.88 -7.26
C ARG A 327 23.13 -8.17 -6.85
N GLY A 328 24.04 -7.20 -7.05
CA GLY A 328 25.33 -7.11 -6.41
C GLY A 328 25.53 -5.68 -5.91
N GLU A 329 25.95 -5.54 -4.66
CA GLU A 329 26.21 -4.30 -3.92
C GLU A 329 24.97 -3.58 -3.34
N THR A 330 24.64 -4.01 -2.12
CA THR A 330 23.80 -3.33 -1.14
C THR A 330 24.26 -1.89 -0.90
N ARG A 331 23.60 -0.91 -1.52
CA ARG A 331 23.50 0.43 -0.95
C ARG A 331 22.28 0.47 -0.03
N SER A 332 22.55 0.37 1.26
CA SER A 332 21.59 0.46 2.36
C SER A 332 20.78 1.77 2.28
N LEU A 333 19.53 1.67 1.80
CA LEU A 333 18.51 2.70 2.04
C LEU A 333 17.87 2.39 3.39
N ASP A 334 17.99 3.36 4.30
CA ASP A 334 17.66 3.27 5.71
C ASP A 334 16.15 3.01 5.94
N PRO A 335 15.75 1.89 6.59
CA PRO A 335 14.37 1.59 6.93
C PRO A 335 13.66 2.63 7.83
N LEU A 336 14.38 3.63 8.34
CA LEU A 336 13.84 4.70 9.18
C LEU A 336 13.10 5.80 8.42
N SER A 337 13.35 6.00 7.12
CA SER A 337 12.74 7.13 6.38
C SER A 337 11.25 6.95 6.06
N ASP A 338 10.76 5.71 6.03
CA ASP A 338 9.40 5.37 5.58
C ASP A 338 8.33 5.42 6.70
N LEU A 339 8.72 5.66 7.96
CA LEU A 339 7.79 5.81 9.10
C LEU A 339 7.52 7.26 9.50
N GLY A 340 8.05 8.23 8.76
CA GLY A 340 8.05 9.64 9.13
C GLY A 340 9.07 9.97 10.21
N SER A 341 9.29 11.27 10.47
CA SER A 341 10.14 11.74 11.57
C SER A 341 9.69 11.14 12.91
N ASN A 342 10.57 11.13 13.91
CA ASN A 342 10.22 10.69 15.27
C ASN A 342 8.98 11.42 15.81
N GLU A 343 8.71 12.64 15.36
CA GLU A 343 7.48 13.40 15.67
C GLU A 343 6.20 12.67 15.21
N THR A 344 6.24 12.03 14.04
CA THR A 344 5.10 11.27 13.50
C THR A 344 4.88 9.98 14.30
N LYS A 345 5.97 9.29 14.64
CA LYS A 345 5.92 8.11 15.51
C LYS A 345 5.45 8.46 16.92
N PHE A 346 5.86 9.61 17.45
CA PHE A 346 5.38 10.11 18.74
C PHE A 346 3.89 10.44 18.70
N ALA A 347 3.42 11.11 17.64
CA ALA A 347 2.01 11.42 17.48
C ALA A 347 1.15 10.15 17.45
N MET A 348 1.62 9.10 16.77
CA MET A 348 0.95 7.81 16.70
C MET A 348 0.88 7.09 18.07
N VAL A 349 1.98 7.07 18.82
CA VAL A 349 2.07 6.29 20.06
C VAL A 349 1.51 7.05 21.27
N PHE A 350 1.71 8.37 21.32
CA PHE A 350 1.45 9.19 22.50
C PHE A 350 0.39 10.28 22.25
N GLY A 351 -0.13 10.41 21.03
CA GLY A 351 -1.10 11.45 20.67
C GLY A 351 -0.50 12.85 20.56
N THR A 352 0.83 12.98 20.58
CA THR A 352 1.56 14.26 20.50
C THR A 352 2.89 14.08 19.78
N SER A 353 3.32 15.09 19.02
CA SER A 353 4.62 15.09 18.32
C SER A 353 5.80 15.45 19.22
N ALA A 354 5.56 15.92 20.45
CA ALA A 354 6.62 16.23 21.41
C ALA A 354 7.26 14.95 21.97
N SER A 355 8.58 14.97 22.20
CA SER A 355 9.33 13.87 22.83
C SER A 355 8.66 13.44 24.14
N PRO A 356 7.99 12.28 24.16
CA PRO A 356 7.09 11.94 25.24
C PRO A 356 7.80 11.09 26.29
N VAL A 357 7.41 11.33 27.55
CA VAL A 357 7.85 10.54 28.70
C VAL A 357 6.62 10.26 29.54
N TYR A 358 6.24 9.00 29.70
CA TYR A 358 5.25 8.63 30.72
C TYR A 358 5.78 9.09 32.08
N LYS A 359 4.94 9.70 32.91
CA LYS A 359 5.35 10.29 34.19
C LYS A 359 5.52 9.26 35.30
N SER A 360 4.99 8.05 35.09
CA SER A 360 5.04 6.96 36.08
C SER A 360 4.93 5.57 35.44
N ALA A 361 5.36 4.55 36.18
CA ALA A 361 5.18 3.14 35.81
C ALA A 361 3.70 2.79 35.61
N THR A 362 2.81 3.40 36.39
CA THR A 362 1.35 3.20 36.31
C THR A 362 0.81 3.72 34.98
N GLU A 363 1.20 4.93 34.60
CA GLU A 363 0.82 5.54 33.31
C GLU A 363 1.34 4.73 32.12
N ALA A 364 2.62 4.32 32.19
CA ALA A 364 3.19 3.48 31.15
C ALA A 364 2.44 2.15 31.03
N LYS A 365 2.23 1.44 32.15
CA LYS A 365 1.53 0.16 32.16
C LYS A 365 0.10 0.25 31.61
N ALA A 366 -0.61 1.36 31.82
CA ALA A 366 -1.95 1.59 31.26
C ALA A 366 -1.97 1.59 29.72
N ASN A 367 -0.83 1.87 29.09
CA ASN A 367 -0.66 1.91 27.64
C ASN A 367 -0.02 0.64 27.05
N MET A 368 0.22 -0.39 27.87
CA MET A 368 0.81 -1.65 27.42
C MET A 368 -0.26 -2.69 27.06
N ALA A 369 0.11 -3.60 26.17
CA ALA A 369 -0.61 -4.82 25.83
C ALA A 369 0.34 -6.00 25.81
N ASP A 370 -0.14 -7.15 26.29
CA ASP A 370 0.55 -8.42 26.14
C ASP A 370 0.23 -9.01 24.77
N VAL A 371 1.27 -9.27 23.98
CA VAL A 371 1.15 -9.89 22.66
C VAL A 371 1.63 -11.33 22.75
N SER A 372 0.74 -12.27 22.46
CA SER A 372 1.10 -13.68 22.29
C SER A 372 1.71 -13.87 20.90
N ILE A 373 2.92 -14.42 20.85
CA ILE A 373 3.70 -14.61 19.63
C ILE A 373 4.08 -16.08 19.47
N ASP A 374 4.06 -16.56 18.23
CA ASP A 374 4.58 -17.87 17.87
C ASP A 374 6.10 -17.77 17.68
N VAL A 375 6.85 -18.72 18.25
CA VAL A 375 8.32 -18.74 18.23
C VAL A 375 8.85 -20.15 18.00
N TRP A 376 10.05 -20.25 17.44
CA TRP A 376 10.82 -21.50 17.47
C TRP A 376 11.62 -21.59 18.75
N LYS A 377 11.78 -22.78 19.33
CA LYS A 377 12.70 -23.07 20.45
C LYS A 377 13.57 -24.28 20.11
N LEU A 378 14.72 -24.43 20.77
CA LEU A 378 15.53 -25.65 20.67
C LEU A 378 15.31 -26.54 21.88
N ASN A 379 15.15 -27.84 21.64
CA ASN A 379 15.20 -28.82 22.70
C ASN A 379 16.66 -29.15 23.07
N PRO A 380 16.93 -29.95 24.13
CA PRO A 380 18.29 -30.32 24.53
C PRO A 380 19.11 -31.08 23.47
N LYS A 381 18.46 -31.63 22.43
CA LYS A 381 19.11 -32.29 21.29
C LYS A 381 19.44 -31.33 20.13
N GLY A 382 19.08 -30.06 20.25
CA GLY A 382 19.27 -29.05 19.21
C GLY A 382 18.19 -29.04 18.12
N GLU A 383 17.07 -29.73 18.33
CA GLU A 383 15.97 -29.76 17.36
C GLU A 383 15.00 -28.61 17.60
N LYS A 384 14.55 -27.98 16.51
CA LYS A 384 13.61 -26.84 16.55
C LYS A 384 12.18 -27.33 16.70
N TYR A 385 11.43 -26.69 17.59
CA TYR A 385 10.00 -26.93 17.77
C TYR A 385 9.23 -25.62 17.97
N ALA A 386 7.97 -25.60 17.54
CA ALA A 386 7.09 -24.45 17.69
C ALA A 386 6.63 -24.30 19.15
N ALA A 387 6.58 -23.07 19.63
CA ALA A 387 6.11 -22.70 20.95
C ALA A 387 5.43 -21.32 20.91
N LYS A 388 4.86 -20.91 22.05
CA LYS A 388 4.40 -19.54 22.24
C LYS A 388 5.27 -18.81 23.25
N ALA A 389 5.40 -17.50 23.07
CA ALA A 389 5.92 -16.57 24.04
C ALA A 389 4.97 -15.38 24.18
N THR A 390 5.19 -14.57 25.20
CA THR A 390 4.45 -13.32 25.40
C THR A 390 5.46 -12.19 25.50
N VAL A 391 5.19 -11.11 24.79
CA VAL A 391 5.95 -9.87 24.91
C VAL A 391 4.99 -8.72 25.21
N THR A 392 5.27 -7.98 26.27
CA THR A 392 4.49 -6.79 26.62
C THR A 392 5.04 -5.60 25.83
N VAL A 393 4.20 -4.89 25.07
CA VAL A 393 4.60 -3.73 24.25
C VAL A 393 3.55 -2.64 24.32
N ASN A 394 3.81 -1.47 23.74
CA ASN A 394 2.81 -0.42 23.64
C ASN A 394 1.61 -0.87 22.79
N LYS A 395 0.39 -0.57 23.23
CA LYS A 395 -0.86 -0.86 22.50
C LYS A 395 -0.82 -0.37 21.06
N ALA A 396 -0.23 0.81 20.83
CA ALA A 396 -0.15 1.42 19.50
C ALA A 396 0.67 0.60 18.49
N ILE A 397 1.57 -0.29 18.95
CA ILE A 397 2.39 -1.13 18.09
C ILE A 397 2.13 -2.63 18.27
N ALA A 398 1.12 -3.03 19.04
CA ALA A 398 0.88 -4.43 19.40
C ALA A 398 0.66 -5.33 18.17
N GLU A 399 -0.21 -4.94 17.23
CA GLU A 399 -0.45 -5.71 15.99
C GLU A 399 0.76 -5.70 15.05
N ARG A 400 1.55 -4.62 15.07
CA ARG A 400 2.80 -4.54 14.32
C ARG A 400 3.81 -5.56 14.84
N VAL A 401 3.99 -5.62 16.16
CA VAL A 401 4.87 -6.59 16.81
C VAL A 401 4.40 -8.02 16.54
N LYS A 402 3.09 -8.27 16.61
CA LYS A 402 2.52 -9.57 16.24
C LYS A 402 2.90 -9.97 14.81
N SER A 403 2.81 -9.03 13.87
CA SER A 403 3.17 -9.27 12.46
C SER A 403 4.67 -9.54 12.27
N VAL A 404 5.53 -8.81 12.99
CA VAL A 404 6.99 -9.08 13.01
C VAL A 404 7.27 -10.53 13.39
N PHE A 405 6.70 -10.99 14.51
CA PHE A 405 6.96 -12.35 14.99
C PHE A 405 6.31 -13.44 14.13
N GLN A 406 5.19 -13.15 13.47
CA GLN A 406 4.62 -14.04 12.46
C GLN A 406 5.59 -14.26 11.28
N GLU A 407 6.25 -13.21 10.81
CA GLU A 407 7.25 -13.34 9.75
C GLU A 407 8.51 -14.07 10.21
N ILE A 408 9.01 -13.78 11.41
CA ILE A 408 10.15 -14.51 11.99
C ILE A 408 9.82 -16.00 12.13
N PHE A 409 8.59 -16.32 12.54
CA PHE A 409 8.15 -17.70 12.71
C PHE A 409 8.00 -18.44 11.37
N ALA A 410 7.50 -17.75 10.34
CA ALA A 410 7.37 -18.29 8.98
C ALA A 410 8.70 -18.35 8.20
N GLY A 411 9.73 -17.66 8.67
CA GLY A 411 11.04 -17.56 8.02
C GLY A 411 11.80 -18.89 7.89
N GLU A 412 12.66 -18.97 6.87
CA GLU A 412 13.46 -20.16 6.56
C GLU A 412 14.45 -20.50 7.67
N GLU A 413 15.00 -19.50 8.36
CA GLU A 413 15.93 -19.70 9.46
C GLU A 413 15.27 -20.40 10.63
N LYS A 414 13.94 -20.34 10.77
CA LYS A 414 13.22 -20.84 11.96
C LYS A 414 13.95 -20.43 13.24
N TYR A 415 14.21 -19.14 13.35
CA TYR A 415 15.14 -18.60 14.32
C TYR A 415 14.66 -18.88 15.76
N PRO A 416 15.47 -19.57 16.59
CA PRO A 416 15.02 -19.95 17.92
C PRO A 416 15.07 -18.78 18.90
N ILE A 417 13.98 -18.58 19.64
CA ILE A 417 13.79 -17.51 20.63
C ILE A 417 13.47 -18.16 21.98
N TYR A 418 14.47 -18.21 22.86
CA TYR A 418 14.28 -18.70 24.23
C TYR A 418 13.89 -17.57 25.18
N ALA A 419 14.27 -16.33 24.88
CA ALA A 419 13.95 -15.15 25.66
C ALA A 419 13.60 -13.97 24.75
N VAL A 420 12.52 -13.28 25.08
CA VAL A 420 12.07 -12.03 24.46
C VAL A 420 11.69 -11.08 25.58
N GLN A 421 12.14 -9.83 25.51
CA GLN A 421 11.84 -8.80 26.51
C GLN A 421 11.30 -7.57 25.80
N GLY A 422 10.18 -7.03 26.29
CA GLY A 422 9.57 -5.81 25.77
C GLY A 422 9.60 -4.70 26.80
N TYR A 423 8.42 -4.22 27.19
CA TYR A 423 8.22 -3.22 28.23
C TYR A 423 8.92 -3.58 29.54
N SER A 424 9.73 -2.65 30.04
CA SER A 424 10.42 -2.74 31.34
C SER A 424 10.59 -1.34 31.89
N TRP A 425 9.81 -0.99 32.91
CA TRP A 425 9.91 0.32 33.56
C TRP A 425 11.16 0.40 34.44
N ARG A 426 12.02 1.37 34.14
CA ARG A 426 13.27 1.65 34.86
C ARG A 426 13.46 3.15 35.15
N GLY A 427 12.52 3.99 34.71
CA GLY A 427 12.69 5.44 34.69
C GLY A 427 13.63 5.91 33.56
N GLY A 428 13.69 7.22 33.33
CA GLY A 428 14.53 7.82 32.28
C GLY A 428 13.94 7.71 30.87
N THR A 429 14.82 7.66 29.86
CA THR A 429 14.49 7.82 28.43
C THR A 429 14.58 6.54 27.60
N SER A 430 14.84 5.39 28.22
CA SER A 430 14.90 4.11 27.49
C SER A 430 13.55 3.78 26.85
N GLU A 431 13.55 3.33 25.60
CA GLU A 431 12.35 2.90 24.87
C GLU A 431 11.64 1.69 25.50
N HIS A 432 12.33 0.91 26.33
CA HIS A 432 11.68 -0.12 27.14
C HIS A 432 10.69 0.46 28.16
N ASN A 433 10.89 1.70 28.63
CA ASN A 433 9.90 2.39 29.47
C ASN A 433 8.59 2.69 28.73
N TYR A 434 8.62 2.69 27.39
CA TYR A 434 7.48 3.05 26.56
C TYR A 434 6.86 1.83 25.86
N GLY A 435 7.43 0.64 26.05
CA GLY A 435 7.03 -0.58 25.34
C GLY A 435 7.32 -0.50 23.84
N LEU A 436 8.34 0.26 23.45
CA LEU A 436 8.73 0.53 22.06
C LEU A 436 10.05 -0.14 21.66
N ALA A 437 10.69 -0.83 22.60
CA ALA A 437 11.88 -1.62 22.36
C ALA A 437 11.63 -3.10 22.66
N ILE A 438 12.32 -3.96 21.91
CA ILE A 438 12.30 -5.41 22.08
C ILE A 438 13.73 -5.93 22.08
N ASP A 439 14.08 -6.71 23.11
CA ASP A 439 15.33 -7.47 23.16
C ASP A 439 15.06 -8.95 22.90
N ILE A 440 15.88 -9.58 22.06
CA ILE A 440 15.79 -11.02 21.74
C ILE A 440 17.06 -11.73 22.16
N ASN A 441 16.91 -12.83 22.90
CA ASN A 441 18.00 -13.70 23.35
C ASN A 441 19.21 -12.92 23.93
N PRO A 442 19.02 -12.06 24.94
CA PRO A 442 20.02 -11.04 25.34
C PRO A 442 21.36 -11.62 25.82
N ASN A 443 21.40 -12.86 26.33
CA ASN A 443 22.69 -13.47 26.72
C ASN A 443 23.55 -13.87 25.50
N GLU A 444 22.91 -14.16 24.37
CA GLU A 444 23.51 -14.66 23.13
C GLU A 444 23.76 -13.53 22.11
N ASN A 445 23.46 -12.29 22.52
CA ASN A 445 23.54 -11.09 21.70
C ASN A 445 23.99 -9.92 22.57
N TYR A 446 25.30 -9.79 22.79
CA TYR A 446 25.80 -8.76 23.70
C TYR A 446 25.49 -7.32 23.27
N MET A 447 25.62 -6.42 24.24
CA MET A 447 25.72 -4.98 24.05
C MET A 447 27.17 -4.52 24.29
N ILE A 448 27.72 -3.78 23.33
CA ILE A 448 29.00 -3.06 23.42
C ILE A 448 28.73 -1.55 23.55
N ASN A 449 29.35 -0.93 24.55
CA ASN A 449 29.32 0.52 24.74
C ASN A 449 30.29 1.26 23.80
N SER A 450 30.30 2.60 23.85
CA SER A 450 31.17 3.44 23.01
C SER A 450 32.68 3.24 23.21
N SER A 451 33.08 2.62 24.32
CA SER A 451 34.47 2.32 24.64
C SER A 451 34.89 0.92 24.19
N GLY A 452 34.00 0.18 23.49
CA GLY A 452 34.27 -1.18 23.04
C GLY A 452 34.10 -2.24 24.13
N ASN A 453 33.54 -1.90 25.29
CA ASN A 453 33.35 -2.87 26.38
C ASN A 453 31.98 -3.53 26.27
N VAL A 454 31.95 -4.85 26.47
CA VAL A 454 30.71 -5.60 26.65
C VAL A 454 30.10 -5.19 27.99
N VAL A 455 28.87 -4.66 27.94
CA VAL A 455 28.14 -4.17 29.12
C VAL A 455 26.90 -4.99 29.44
N SER A 456 26.45 -5.83 28.52
CA SER A 456 25.36 -6.79 28.70
C SER A 456 25.53 -7.95 27.72
N GLY A 457 24.96 -9.12 28.04
CA GLY A 457 25.12 -10.35 27.27
C GLY A 457 26.50 -10.98 27.43
N SER A 458 26.62 -12.24 27.02
CA SER A 458 27.84 -13.04 27.21
C SER A 458 28.68 -13.16 25.94
N PHE A 459 28.04 -13.24 24.77
CA PHE A 459 28.72 -13.31 23.48
C PHE A 459 27.77 -12.93 22.32
N TRP A 460 28.31 -12.86 21.09
CA TRP A 460 27.56 -12.77 19.84
C TRP A 460 28.41 -13.41 18.74
N ASP A 461 27.96 -14.53 18.20
CA ASP A 461 28.63 -15.23 17.08
C ASP A 461 27.57 -15.93 16.20
N PRO A 462 27.01 -15.22 15.20
CA PRO A 462 25.95 -15.75 14.34
C PRO A 462 26.35 -16.93 13.45
N ASN A 463 27.65 -17.25 13.39
CA ASN A 463 28.15 -18.43 12.67
C ASN A 463 28.24 -19.67 13.57
N LYS A 464 28.21 -19.50 14.90
CA LYS A 464 28.34 -20.61 15.86
C LYS A 464 27.12 -20.81 16.73
N SER A 465 26.49 -19.74 17.20
CA SER A 465 25.28 -19.85 18.03
C SER A 465 24.03 -19.73 17.17
N PRO A 466 23.08 -20.69 17.31
CA PRO A 466 21.78 -20.58 16.66
C PRO A 466 20.90 -19.47 17.28
N TYR A 467 21.31 -18.88 18.40
CA TYR A 467 20.61 -17.82 19.12
C TYR A 467 21.24 -16.43 18.94
N SER A 468 22.31 -16.32 18.14
CA SER A 468 22.90 -15.02 17.79
C SER A 468 22.23 -14.47 16.52
N ILE A 469 21.78 -13.22 16.61
CA ILE A 469 21.04 -12.51 15.57
C ILE A 469 22.00 -12.15 14.44
N LYS A 470 21.67 -12.58 13.22
CA LYS A 470 22.40 -12.24 11.99
C LYS A 470 21.91 -10.89 11.45
N GLU A 471 22.84 -10.04 11.02
CA GLU A 471 22.51 -8.72 10.44
C GLU A 471 21.55 -8.80 9.24
N ASN A 472 21.65 -9.86 8.44
CA ASN A 472 20.81 -10.12 7.27
C ASN A 472 19.88 -11.33 7.44
N GLY A 473 19.66 -11.78 8.68
CA GLY A 473 18.78 -12.92 8.98
C GLY A 473 17.30 -12.54 9.05
N ASP A 474 16.45 -13.54 9.29
CA ASP A 474 14.99 -13.38 9.28
C ASP A 474 14.53 -12.38 10.35
N VAL A 475 15.18 -12.40 11.53
CA VAL A 475 14.88 -11.49 12.64
C VAL A 475 15.09 -10.04 12.23
N VAL A 476 16.30 -9.67 11.81
CA VAL A 476 16.62 -8.28 11.46
C VAL A 476 15.80 -7.83 10.26
N THR A 477 15.58 -8.71 9.29
CA THR A 477 14.77 -8.41 8.10
C THR A 477 13.32 -8.11 8.46
N ALA A 478 12.70 -8.93 9.32
CA ALA A 478 11.33 -8.72 9.77
C ALA A 478 11.20 -7.42 10.58
N PHE A 479 12.07 -7.19 11.57
CA PHE A 479 12.02 -5.96 12.37
C PHE A 479 12.22 -4.70 11.53
N LYS A 480 13.20 -4.70 10.62
CA LYS A 480 13.41 -3.58 9.67
C LYS A 480 12.20 -3.34 8.79
N LYS A 481 11.55 -4.41 8.27
CA LYS A 481 10.32 -4.31 7.46
C LYS A 481 9.20 -3.56 8.17
N TYR A 482 9.09 -3.73 9.49
CA TYR A 482 8.08 -3.05 10.29
C TYR A 482 8.59 -1.75 10.94
N GLY A 483 9.78 -1.30 10.53
CA GLY A 483 10.38 0.01 10.82
C GLY A 483 11.00 0.13 12.21
N PHE A 484 11.47 -0.98 12.76
CA PHE A 484 12.39 -0.98 13.90
C PHE A 484 13.83 -0.84 13.40
N ALA A 485 14.63 -0.03 14.11
CA ALA A 485 16.07 -0.03 13.97
C ALA A 485 16.68 -1.19 14.77
N TRP A 486 17.61 -1.91 14.17
CA TRP A 486 18.36 -2.94 14.88
C TRP A 486 19.62 -2.34 15.52
N GLY A 487 19.82 -2.61 16.81
CA GLY A 487 20.89 -2.03 17.58
C GLY A 487 22.30 -2.43 17.15
N GLY A 488 22.45 -3.49 16.35
CA GLY A 488 23.72 -3.84 15.71
C GLY A 488 24.21 -2.78 14.71
N ASN A 489 23.34 -1.95 14.16
CA ASN A 489 23.75 -0.90 13.21
C ASN A 489 23.07 0.47 13.40
N ALA A 490 22.08 0.58 14.28
CA ALA A 490 21.38 1.83 14.56
C ALA A 490 22.28 2.92 15.18
N TRP A 491 23.25 2.55 16.04
CA TRP A 491 24.14 3.52 16.68
C TRP A 491 25.58 3.47 16.14
N LYS A 492 26.17 4.68 16.02
CA LYS A 492 27.51 4.90 15.46
C LYS A 492 28.61 4.47 16.43
N SER A 493 28.41 4.74 17.72
CA SER A 493 29.42 4.52 18.76
C SER A 493 29.18 3.24 19.57
N SER A 494 27.94 2.77 19.71
CA SER A 494 27.59 1.55 20.46
C SER A 494 26.95 0.50 19.56
N LYS A 495 26.99 -0.76 20.00
CA LYS A 495 26.35 -1.88 19.34
C LYS A 495 25.49 -2.61 20.36
N ASP A 496 24.21 -2.78 20.07
CA ASP A 496 23.34 -3.58 20.92
C ASP A 496 22.68 -4.66 20.08
N TYR A 497 23.30 -5.84 20.02
CA TYR A 497 22.88 -6.87 19.06
C TYR A 497 21.56 -7.51 19.44
N MET A 498 21.15 -7.46 20.71
CA MET A 498 19.84 -7.98 21.14
C MET A 498 18.68 -7.05 20.82
N HIS A 499 18.95 -5.76 20.60
CA HIS A 499 17.97 -4.70 20.71
C HIS A 499 17.33 -4.29 19.38
N PHE A 500 16.02 -4.06 19.41
CA PHE A 500 15.25 -3.47 18.34
C PHE A 500 14.44 -2.29 18.87
N SER A 501 14.63 -1.11 18.28
CA SER A 501 14.02 0.15 18.72
C SER A 501 13.03 0.66 17.67
N TYR A 502 11.81 0.97 18.07
CA TYR A 502 10.77 1.46 17.17
C TYR A 502 10.98 2.93 16.80
N MET A 503 11.43 3.75 17.76
CA MET A 503 11.74 5.14 17.47
C MET A 503 13.01 5.26 16.62
N GLY A 504 13.92 4.30 16.74
CA GLY A 504 15.20 4.34 16.05
C GLY A 504 16.12 5.38 16.67
N LYS A 505 16.83 6.13 15.83
CA LYS A 505 17.65 7.26 16.24
C LYS A 505 16.94 8.59 16.02
#